data_AF-A0A7S2I1B7-F1
#
_entry.id   AF-A0A7S2I1B7-F1
#
_cell.length_a   1.000
_cell.length_b   1.000
_cell.length_c   1.000
_cell.angle_alpha   90.00
_cell.angle_beta   90.00
_cell.angle_gamma   90.00
#
_symmetry.space_group_name_H-M   'P 1'
#
loop_
_entity.id
_entity.type
_entity.pdbx_description
1 polymer ?
#
loop_
_entity_poly.entity_id
_entity_poly.type
_entity_poly.pdbx_seq_one_letter_code
_entity_poly.pdbx_strand_id
1 'polypeptide(L)'
;GFNHWGGNCLNIEEGDYTSIAGQLMYVPTNTTDQKIIEEVDLLLTGGRLSNTGITIIMEALSQVDTTEQKLRLTEQLILASPEYHASGQVQLDGGKSRYELPVNEKEPESYKAIVYVFMAGGADTYNLLVPHSNCGTKDLYDEYAIVRG
;
A
#
# COMPACT_ATOMS: atom_id res chain seq x y z
N GLY A 1 -31.35 16.04 2.22
CA GLY A 1 -30.95 15.86 3.62
C GLY A 1 -29.85 14.82 3.65
N PHE A 2 -28.63 15.20 4.01
CA PHE A 2 -27.42 14.39 3.91
C PHE A 2 -26.62 14.37 5.22
N ASN A 3 -27.28 14.16 6.37
CA ASN A 3 -26.62 14.31 7.67
C ASN A 3 -26.92 13.13 8.63
N HIS A 4 -26.57 11.88 8.28
CA HIS A 4 -26.62 10.77 9.26
C HIS A 4 -25.71 9.55 8.97
N TRP A 5 -24.56 9.73 8.32
CA TRP A 5 -23.59 8.65 8.11
C TRP A 5 -22.29 8.90 8.88
N GLY A 6 -22.44 9.22 10.16
CA GLY A 6 -21.32 9.37 11.09
C GLY A 6 -21.75 8.79 12.42
N GLY A 7 -21.62 7.47 12.60
CA GLY A 7 -21.66 6.88 13.92
C GLY A 7 -20.60 7.56 14.78
N ASN A 8 -20.97 7.97 16.00
CA ASN A 8 -20.06 8.60 16.93
C ASN A 8 -18.92 7.63 17.26
N CYS A 9 -17.73 7.82 16.68
CA CYS A 9 -16.51 7.10 17.08
C CYS A 9 -16.03 7.47 18.50
N LEU A 10 -16.75 8.35 19.21
CA LEU A 10 -16.32 8.94 20.47
C LEU A 10 -16.64 8.09 21.71
N ASN A 11 -17.41 6.99 21.59
CA ASN A 11 -17.79 6.13 22.72
C ASN A 11 -17.83 4.63 22.37
N ILE A 12 -17.02 4.18 21.39
CA ILE A 12 -16.96 2.77 21.02
C ILE A 12 -15.82 2.13 21.81
N GLU A 13 -16.13 1.14 22.65
CA GLU A 13 -15.10 0.36 23.34
C GLU A 13 -14.27 -0.43 22.32
N GLU A 14 -12.98 -0.61 22.63
CA GLU A 14 -12.09 -1.39 21.78
C GLU A 14 -12.62 -2.83 21.65
N GLY A 15 -13.08 -3.18 20.44
CA GLY A 15 -13.68 -4.50 20.20
C GLY A 15 -15.18 -4.57 20.23
N ASP A 16 -15.88 -3.44 20.31
CA ASP A 16 -17.31 -3.42 20.06
C ASP A 16 -17.57 -3.65 18.57
N TYR A 17 -18.18 -4.80 18.28
CA TYR A 17 -18.53 -5.25 16.95
C TYR A 17 -20.04 -5.18 16.66
N THR A 18 -20.84 -4.55 17.53
CA THR A 18 -22.31 -4.58 17.46
C THR A 18 -22.90 -3.89 16.23
N SER A 19 -22.17 -2.97 15.60
CA SER A 19 -22.64 -2.15 14.47
C SER A 19 -21.85 -2.33 13.18
N ILE A 20 -20.98 -3.35 13.09
CA ILE A 20 -20.12 -3.57 11.92
C ILE A 20 -20.61 -4.70 11.02
N ALA A 21 -20.35 -4.57 9.72
CA ALA A 21 -20.75 -5.54 8.71
C ALA A 21 -19.82 -6.77 8.60
N GLY A 22 -18.67 -6.75 9.27
CA GLY A 22 -17.72 -7.86 9.23
C GLY A 22 -16.60 -7.72 10.26
N GLN A 23 -16.37 -8.79 11.02
CA GLN A 23 -15.32 -8.88 12.03
C GLN A 23 -14.39 -10.05 11.70
N LEU A 24 -13.15 -9.95 12.14
CA LEU A 24 -12.26 -11.10 12.14
C LEU A 24 -12.73 -12.09 13.22
N MET A 25 -12.94 -13.35 12.84
CA MET A 25 -13.35 -14.43 13.77
C MET A 25 -12.21 -15.39 14.11
N TYR A 26 -10.97 -15.03 13.75
CA TYR A 26 -9.81 -15.83 14.09
C TYR A 26 -9.60 -15.81 15.60
N VAL A 27 -9.33 -16.97 16.18
CA VAL A 27 -9.00 -17.13 17.59
C VAL A 27 -7.66 -17.87 17.67
N PRO A 28 -6.63 -17.28 18.30
CA PRO A 28 -5.32 -17.90 18.38
C PRO A 28 -5.39 -19.20 19.19
N THR A 29 -4.65 -20.21 18.76
CA THR A 29 -4.63 -21.51 19.46
C THR A 29 -3.71 -21.49 20.68
N ASN A 30 -2.74 -20.57 20.69
CA ASN A 30 -1.79 -20.37 21.77
C ASN A 30 -2.05 -19.03 22.49
N THR A 31 -1.73 -18.99 23.78
CA THR A 31 -1.89 -17.79 24.63
C THR A 31 -0.58 -17.03 24.86
N THR A 32 0.55 -17.56 24.37
CA THR A 32 1.86 -16.90 24.50
C THR A 32 2.04 -15.88 23.39
N ASP A 33 2.46 -14.66 23.73
CA ASP A 33 2.65 -13.54 22.80
C ASP A 33 3.48 -13.92 21.57
N GLN A 34 4.61 -14.61 21.76
CA GLN A 34 5.44 -15.07 20.64
C GLN A 34 4.68 -16.02 19.70
N LYS A 35 3.86 -16.92 20.24
CA LYS A 35 3.07 -17.86 19.43
C LYS A 35 1.90 -17.19 18.72
N ILE A 36 1.30 -16.17 19.34
CA ILE A 36 0.29 -15.34 18.68
C ILE A 36 0.91 -14.65 17.46
N ILE A 37 2.10 -14.05 17.60
CA ILE A 37 2.79 -13.40 16.48
C ILE A 37 3.11 -14.41 15.38
N GLU A 38 3.69 -15.57 15.71
CA GLU A 38 4.03 -16.62 14.73
C GLU A 38 2.79 -17.12 13.96
N GLU A 39 1.65 -17.28 14.63
CA GLU A 39 0.39 -17.69 14.00
C GLU A 39 -0.13 -16.62 13.03
N VAL A 40 -0.21 -15.36 13.47
CA VAL A 40 -0.72 -14.26 12.64
C VAL A 40 0.25 -13.95 11.48
N ASP A 41 1.55 -14.05 11.70
CA ASP A 41 2.58 -13.92 10.67
C ASP A 41 2.42 -14.99 9.58
N LEU A 42 2.19 -16.24 9.97
CA LEU A 42 1.91 -17.32 9.02
C LEU A 42 0.65 -17.03 8.19
N LEU A 43 -0.40 -16.50 8.79
CA LEU A 43 -1.66 -16.22 8.12
C LEU A 43 -1.60 -15.01 7.18
N LEU A 44 -0.97 -13.92 7.62
CA LEU A 44 -1.02 -12.63 6.93
C LEU A 44 0.18 -12.39 6.01
N THR A 45 1.37 -12.87 6.38
CA THR A 45 2.58 -12.70 5.55
C THR A 45 3.15 -14.01 5.05
N GLY A 46 2.60 -15.16 5.43
CA GLY A 46 3.15 -16.46 5.07
C GLY A 46 4.46 -16.78 5.80
N GLY A 47 4.68 -16.20 6.98
CA GLY A 47 5.89 -16.44 7.79
C GLY A 47 7.12 -15.64 7.33
N ARG A 48 6.90 -14.49 6.67
CA ARG A 48 7.97 -13.66 6.10
C ARG A 48 8.33 -12.45 6.96
N LEU A 49 7.66 -12.24 8.08
CA LEU A 49 7.91 -11.10 8.95
C LEU A 49 9.38 -11.10 9.42
N SER A 50 10.04 -9.95 9.32
CA SER A 50 11.44 -9.84 9.73
C SER A 50 11.58 -9.98 11.26
N ASN A 51 12.74 -10.49 11.72
CA ASN A 51 13.04 -10.59 13.16
C ASN A 51 12.96 -9.22 13.86
N THR A 52 13.32 -8.14 13.16
CA THR A 52 13.18 -6.77 13.67
C THR A 52 11.70 -6.41 13.86
N GLY A 53 10.84 -6.72 12.88
CA GLY A 53 9.40 -6.54 12.98
C GLY A 53 8.79 -7.32 14.15
N ILE A 54 9.18 -8.58 14.33
CA ILE A 54 8.75 -9.41 15.46
C ILE A 54 9.11 -8.75 16.80
N THR A 55 10.34 -8.26 16.97
CA THR A 55 10.76 -7.58 18.21
C THR A 55 9.94 -6.32 18.49
N ILE A 56 9.67 -5.50 17.46
CA ILE A 56 8.86 -4.29 17.59
C ILE A 56 7.43 -4.64 18.03
N ILE A 57 6.85 -5.68 17.45
CA ILE A 57 5.51 -6.13 17.82
C ILE A 57 5.50 -6.69 19.25
N MET A 58 6.49 -7.52 19.61
CA MET A 58 6.61 -8.03 20.99
C MET A 58 6.72 -6.91 22.02
N GLU A 59 7.46 -5.84 21.71
CA GLU A 59 7.55 -4.65 22.56
C GLU A 59 6.19 -3.97 22.71
N ALA A 60 5.45 -3.78 21.62
CA ALA A 60 4.12 -3.19 21.65
C ALA A 60 3.11 -4.05 22.45
N LEU A 61 3.19 -5.38 22.34
CA LEU A 61 2.33 -6.31 23.10
C LEU A 61 2.54 -6.23 24.61
N SER A 62 3.71 -5.78 25.08
CA SER A 62 3.98 -5.59 26.52
C SER A 62 3.14 -4.47 27.15
N GLN A 63 2.53 -3.59 26.33
CA GLN A 63 1.70 -2.47 26.77
C GLN A 63 0.22 -2.84 26.93
N VAL A 64 -0.13 -4.10 26.66
CA VAL A 64 -1.51 -4.57 26.56
C VAL A 64 -1.69 -5.85 27.38
N ASP A 65 -2.80 -5.94 28.11
CA ASP A 65 -3.00 -7.02 29.09
C ASP A 65 -3.80 -8.20 28.54
N THR A 66 -4.86 -7.95 27.74
CA THR A 66 -5.78 -9.02 27.31
C THR A 66 -5.35 -9.69 26.00
N THR A 67 -5.60 -10.99 25.87
CA THR A 67 -5.26 -11.76 24.67
C THR A 67 -5.95 -11.21 23.42
N GLU A 68 -7.20 -10.75 23.55
CA GLU A 68 -7.98 -10.18 22.46
C GLU A 68 -7.39 -8.87 21.95
N GLN A 69 -6.96 -7.99 22.86
CA GLN A 69 -6.28 -6.75 22.47
C GLN A 69 -4.90 -7.03 21.86
N LYS A 70 -4.15 -8.00 22.41
CA LYS A 70 -2.87 -8.44 21.84
C LYS A 70 -3.03 -8.97 20.41
N LEU A 71 -4.07 -9.75 20.16
CA LEU A 71 -4.38 -10.25 18.81
C LEU A 71 -4.65 -9.09 17.84
N ARG A 72 -5.55 -8.16 18.21
CA ARG A 72 -5.88 -6.99 17.39
C ARG A 72 -4.67 -6.10 17.13
N LEU A 73 -3.86 -5.84 18.15
CA LEU A 73 -2.65 -5.04 18.00
C LEU A 73 -1.64 -5.73 17.08
N THR A 74 -1.46 -7.04 17.21
CA THR A 74 -0.62 -7.83 16.31
C THR A 74 -1.09 -7.71 14.86
N GLU A 75 -2.38 -7.88 14.61
CA GLU A 75 -2.98 -7.74 13.29
C GLU A 75 -2.76 -6.34 12.71
N GLN A 76 -3.04 -5.29 13.49
CA GLN A 76 -2.84 -3.91 13.05
C GLN A 76 -1.39 -3.62 12.68
N LEU A 77 -0.43 -4.10 13.48
CA LEU A 77 0.99 -3.88 13.24
C LEU A 77 1.50 -4.67 12.02
N ILE A 78 1.04 -5.91 11.84
CA ILE A 78 1.40 -6.71 10.66
C ILE A 78 0.76 -6.10 9.40
N LEU A 79 -0.48 -5.63 9.47
CA LEU A 79 -1.14 -4.94 8.35
C LEU A 79 -0.43 -3.64 7.97
N ALA A 80 0.25 -2.98 8.90
CA ALA A 80 1.06 -1.79 8.65
C ALA A 80 2.50 -2.12 8.20
N SER A 81 2.90 -3.40 8.23
CA SER A 81 4.25 -3.84 7.90
C SER A 81 4.50 -3.88 6.39
N PRO A 82 5.73 -3.57 5.92
CA PRO A 82 6.08 -3.73 4.51
C PRO A 82 6.00 -5.20 4.05
N GLU A 83 6.14 -6.17 4.95
CA GLU A 83 6.05 -7.60 4.66
C GLU A 83 4.64 -8.04 4.25
N TYR A 84 3.59 -7.35 4.73
CA TYR A 84 2.22 -7.54 4.29
C TYR A 84 1.94 -6.88 2.93
N HIS A 85 2.53 -5.71 2.68
CA HIS A 85 2.30 -4.93 1.46
C HIS A 85 3.12 -5.38 0.24
N ALA A 86 4.19 -6.15 0.44
CA ALA A 86 5.06 -6.63 -0.62
C ALA A 86 5.09 -8.16 -0.69
N SER A 87 5.06 -8.69 -1.92
CA SER A 87 5.24 -10.13 -2.17
C SER A 87 6.71 -10.57 -2.19
N GLY A 88 7.65 -9.61 -2.22
CA GLY A 88 9.09 -9.85 -2.21
C GLY A 88 9.68 -9.82 -0.80
N GLN A 89 10.95 -10.22 -0.68
CA GLN A 89 11.66 -10.07 0.59
C GLN A 89 11.93 -8.59 0.87
N VAL A 90 11.48 -8.13 2.04
CA VAL A 90 11.79 -6.79 2.54
C VAL A 90 13.24 -6.76 3.00
N GLN A 91 14.05 -5.90 2.39
CA GLN A 91 15.41 -5.63 2.83
C GLN A 91 15.44 -4.29 3.56
N LEU A 92 15.73 -4.34 4.85
CA LEU A 92 15.95 -3.14 5.68
C LEU A 92 17.42 -2.74 5.55
N ASP A 93 17.70 -1.54 5.04
CA ASP A 93 19.08 -1.05 4.85
C ASP A 93 19.72 -0.50 6.16
N GLY A 94 19.24 -0.98 7.32
CA GLY A 94 19.80 -0.67 8.64
C GLY A 94 19.84 0.81 9.00
N GLY A 95 18.93 1.62 8.45
CA GLY A 95 18.88 3.07 8.73
C GLY A 95 19.93 3.90 8.00
N LYS A 96 20.63 3.33 7.00
CA LYS A 96 21.45 4.15 6.09
C LYS A 96 20.55 5.13 5.36
N SER A 97 20.93 6.40 5.39
CA SER A 97 20.30 7.39 4.52
C SER A 97 20.45 6.90 3.08
N ARG A 98 19.38 7.06 2.28
CA ARG A 98 19.51 6.87 0.84
C ARG A 98 20.66 7.75 0.38
N TYR A 99 21.63 7.16 -0.31
CA TYR A 99 22.72 7.94 -0.86
C TYR A 99 22.12 9.01 -1.77
N GLU A 100 22.41 10.28 -1.46
CA GLU A 100 22.11 11.35 -2.40
C GLU A 100 22.97 11.10 -3.62
N LEU A 101 22.32 10.72 -4.71
CA LEU A 101 23.01 10.59 -6.00
C LEU A 101 23.67 11.94 -6.27
N PRO A 102 24.96 11.97 -6.67
CA PRO A 102 25.57 13.21 -7.12
C PRO A 102 24.67 13.78 -8.21
N VAL A 103 24.38 15.07 -8.11
CA VAL A 103 23.72 15.81 -9.19
C VAL A 103 24.67 15.70 -10.38
N ASN A 104 24.39 14.76 -11.27
CA ASN A 104 25.08 14.69 -12.54
C ASN A 104 24.53 15.86 -13.35
N GLU A 105 25.27 16.96 -13.40
CA GLU A 105 25.14 17.93 -14.48
C GLU A 105 25.48 17.19 -15.77
N LYS A 106 24.45 16.57 -16.35
CA LYS A 106 24.58 15.87 -17.62
C LYS A 106 24.68 16.93 -18.70
N GLU A 107 25.81 16.95 -19.40
CA GLU A 107 25.91 17.70 -20.64
C GLU A 107 24.79 17.25 -21.61
N PRO A 108 24.22 18.14 -22.43
CA PRO A 108 23.14 17.81 -23.35
C PRO A 108 23.60 16.71 -24.33
N GLU A 109 23.14 15.48 -24.12
CA GLU A 109 23.41 14.34 -24.99
C GLU A 109 22.11 13.72 -25.52
N SER A 110 22.21 12.98 -26.62
CA SER A 110 21.06 12.22 -27.15
C SER A 110 20.62 11.18 -26.12
N TYR A 111 19.35 11.19 -25.74
CA TYR A 111 18.80 10.29 -24.74
C TYR A 111 17.58 9.54 -25.27
N LYS A 112 17.35 8.34 -24.72
CA LYS A 112 16.11 7.58 -24.91
C LYS A 112 15.19 7.84 -23.72
N ALA A 113 14.04 8.44 -23.97
CA ALA A 113 13.00 8.62 -22.95
C ALA A 113 12.01 7.44 -22.96
N ILE A 114 11.59 6.99 -21.77
CA ILE A 114 10.42 6.13 -21.62
C ILE A 114 9.35 6.96 -20.91
N VAL A 115 8.22 7.16 -21.58
CA VAL A 115 7.10 7.95 -21.04
C VAL A 115 6.02 7.00 -20.56
N TYR A 116 5.72 7.02 -19.26
CA TYR A 116 4.63 6.27 -18.67
C TYR A 116 3.42 7.19 -18.49
N VAL A 117 2.33 6.91 -19.20
CA VAL A 117 1.06 7.62 -19.04
C VAL A 117 0.15 6.74 -18.19
N PHE A 118 -0.03 7.10 -16.92
CA PHE A 118 -0.92 6.38 -16.02
C PHE A 118 -2.35 6.89 -16.17
N MET A 119 -3.27 6.03 -16.63
CA MET A 119 -4.68 6.35 -16.80
C MET A 119 -5.53 5.65 -15.75
N ALA A 120 -5.87 6.36 -14.68
CA ALA A 120 -6.63 5.85 -13.53
C ALA A 120 -8.15 5.71 -13.80
N GLY A 121 -8.54 5.08 -14.91
CA GLY A 121 -9.97 4.97 -15.25
C GLY A 121 -10.34 4.51 -16.66
N GLY A 122 -9.45 3.81 -17.38
CA GLY A 122 -9.77 3.18 -18.67
C GLY A 122 -10.19 4.18 -19.75
N ALA A 123 -9.22 4.74 -20.46
CA ALA A 123 -9.50 5.41 -21.73
C ALA A 123 -9.84 4.36 -22.80
N ASP A 124 -11.11 3.95 -22.87
CA ASP A 124 -11.64 3.10 -23.96
C ASP A 124 -11.91 3.92 -25.22
N THR A 125 -10.90 4.65 -25.69
CA THR A 125 -10.97 5.32 -26.99
C THR A 125 -9.65 5.13 -27.72
N TYR A 126 -9.72 4.72 -28.98
CA TYR A 126 -8.57 4.46 -29.86
C TYR A 126 -7.71 5.71 -30.17
N ASN A 127 -7.92 6.86 -29.51
CA ASN A 127 -7.32 8.15 -29.85
C ASN A 127 -6.58 8.82 -28.67
N LEU A 128 -5.92 8.05 -27.79
CA LEU A 128 -5.22 8.67 -26.66
C LEU A 128 -4.00 9.52 -27.07
N LEU A 129 -3.27 9.07 -28.09
CA LEU A 129 -2.09 9.74 -28.59
C LEU A 129 -2.14 9.80 -30.12
N VAL A 130 -2.34 11.00 -30.64
CA VAL A 130 -2.18 11.28 -32.07
C VAL A 130 -0.84 11.96 -32.25
N PRO A 131 0.00 11.51 -33.19
CA PRO A 131 1.25 12.21 -33.51
C PRO A 131 0.96 13.67 -33.84
N HIS A 132 1.57 14.57 -33.08
CA HIS A 132 1.58 15.99 -33.41
C HIS A 132 2.35 16.20 -34.73
N SER A 133 2.01 17.27 -35.46
CA SER A 133 2.51 17.70 -36.78
C SER A 133 3.88 17.19 -37.26
N ASN A 134 4.11 17.18 -38.59
CA ASN A 134 5.32 16.70 -39.29
C ASN A 134 5.44 15.17 -39.43
N CYS A 135 4.32 14.44 -39.36
CA CYS A 135 4.28 13.02 -39.73
C CYS A 135 4.15 12.85 -41.25
N GLY A 136 5.28 13.00 -41.95
CA GLY A 136 5.56 12.55 -43.32
C GLY A 136 4.47 12.75 -44.38
N THR A 137 3.45 11.88 -44.39
CA THR A 137 2.48 11.74 -45.48
C THR A 137 1.06 12.20 -45.12
N LYS A 138 0.68 12.30 -43.83
CA LYS A 138 -0.66 12.74 -43.41
C LYS A 138 -0.63 13.30 -41.99
N ASP A 139 -1.14 14.51 -41.80
CA ASP A 139 -1.30 15.10 -40.48
C ASP A 139 -2.63 14.64 -39.86
N LEU A 140 -2.53 13.67 -38.95
CA LEU A 140 -3.68 13.10 -38.24
C LEU A 140 -4.24 14.05 -37.18
N TYR A 141 -3.43 14.98 -36.67
CA TYR A 141 -3.86 15.98 -35.71
C TYR A 141 -4.74 17.03 -36.39
N ASP A 142 -4.29 17.57 -37.53
CA ASP A 142 -5.07 18.55 -38.30
C ASP A 142 -6.40 17.96 -38.78
N GLU A 143 -6.42 16.70 -39.25
CA GLU A 143 -7.65 16.01 -39.63
C GLU A 143 -8.62 15.86 -38.44
N TYR A 144 -8.09 15.49 -37.26
CA TYR A 144 -8.89 15.40 -36.05
C TYR A 144 -9.46 16.78 -35.65
N ALA A 145 -8.64 17.83 -35.64
CA ALA A 145 -9.03 19.19 -35.29
C ALA A 145 -10.10 19.73 -36.24
N ILE A 146 -9.95 19.52 -37.55
CA ILE A 146 -10.95 19.92 -38.55
C ILE A 146 -12.29 19.21 -38.33
N VAL A 147 -12.29 17.91 -37.98
CA VAL A 147 -13.52 17.12 -37.83
C VAL A 147 -14.17 17.31 -36.46
N ARG A 148 -13.40 17.59 -35.40
CA ARG A 148 -13.88 17.56 -34.01
C ARG A 148 -13.70 18.85 -33.19
N GLY A 149 -13.03 19.88 -33.73
CA GLY A 149 -12.87 21.20 -33.11
C GLY A 149 -11.52 21.41 -32.46
#